data_AF-A0A1B5L0C4-F1
#
_entry.id   AF-A0A1B5L0C4-F1
#
_cell.length_a   1.000
_cell.length_b   1.000
_cell.length_c   1.000
_cell.angle_alpha   90.00
_cell.angle_beta   90.00
_cell.angle_gamma   90.00
#
_symmetry.space_group_name_H-M   'P 1'
#
loop_
_entity.id
_entity.type
_entity.pdbx_description
1 polymer ?
#
loop_
_entity_poly.entity_id
_entity_poly.type
_entity_poly.pdbx_seq_one_letter_code
_entity_poly.pdbx_strand_id
1 'polypeptide(L)'
;MVVGTDDGDLQLNLYDSFLIGTFPNPVSDSAPKSRMISHAFHPQLPTHTLIFAEEEAEPQTLHLVPMDLSFISSSAINLSLLGTKLTTLQKLLKYVRQAQQHMQTEWKGTRDLPSRFLRNVQGDLEKLHSGPRGIVPALYHTVVTGHAYEPLREWLVDSLAERGHKRWDKAVVSGLENLRGLIHENFLPALDRCAIILSRLRGLAQFHDDRDDIGFSVTQISRTLDIIGCLSFVGHEILSVVMDELEHFKAFSTWLRFQIDRFASSTTAADELTEKEATIDTSKVLRYIQRFLTNSPLDIFFSHVSKEDWQADWDYIEDGVSLLPILDSQLRKQESEQASRKALQRLDFLVSYATSWGNRIFDGIAEAKKRSVRFGKPVKLSINQPITAMDIRLCQKQENVSR
;
A
#
# COMPACT_ATOMS: atom_id res chain seq x y z
N MET A 1 -7.97 -25.94 6.13
CA MET A 1 -7.28 -26.89 5.25
C MET A 1 -6.02 -27.40 5.93
N VAL A 2 -5.81 -28.72 5.87
CA VAL A 2 -4.64 -29.43 6.40
C VAL A 2 -3.96 -30.07 5.19
N VAL A 3 -2.70 -29.77 4.93
CA VAL A 3 -1.97 -30.21 3.73
C VAL A 3 -0.64 -30.83 4.16
N GLY A 4 -0.29 -31.98 3.59
CA GLY A 4 1.04 -32.57 3.72
C GLY A 4 1.92 -32.08 2.58
N THR A 5 3.18 -31.75 2.87
CA THR A 5 4.18 -31.40 1.85
C THR A 5 4.96 -32.64 1.42
N ASP A 6 5.61 -32.55 0.25
CA ASP A 6 6.50 -33.61 -0.25
C ASP A 6 7.70 -33.86 0.68
N ASP A 7 8.10 -32.83 1.44
CA ASP A 7 9.15 -32.91 2.47
C ASP A 7 8.69 -33.66 3.75
N GLY A 8 7.42 -34.06 3.83
CA GLY A 8 6.83 -34.76 4.97
C GLY A 8 6.23 -33.86 6.06
N ASP A 9 6.37 -32.54 5.91
CA ASP A 9 5.82 -31.55 6.83
C ASP A 9 4.31 -31.36 6.65
N LEU A 10 3.69 -30.73 7.64
CA LEU A 10 2.27 -30.42 7.64
C LEU A 10 2.05 -28.91 7.61
N GLN A 11 1.25 -28.43 6.67
CA GLN A 11 0.77 -27.04 6.63
C GLN A 11 -0.68 -26.94 7.07
N LEU A 12 -0.96 -25.99 7.96
CA LEU A 12 -2.30 -25.70 8.46
C LEU A 12 -2.73 -24.28 8.06
N ASN A 13 -3.86 -24.19 7.36
CA ASN A 13 -4.43 -22.93 6.91
C ASN A 13 -5.91 -22.82 7.33
N LEU A 14 -6.32 -21.67 7.86
CA LEU A 14 -7.72 -21.36 8.17
C LEU A 14 -8.37 -20.61 7.01
N TYR A 15 -9.55 -21.10 6.60
CA TYR A 15 -10.38 -20.48 5.54
C TYR A 15 -9.59 -20.19 4.25
N ASP A 16 -8.62 -21.06 3.93
CA ASP A 16 -7.73 -21.02 2.77
C ASP A 16 -7.00 -19.68 2.54
N SER A 17 -6.95 -18.83 3.56
CA SER A 17 -6.45 -17.46 3.46
C SER A 17 -5.51 -17.08 4.59
N PHE A 18 -5.53 -17.80 5.70
CA PHE A 18 -4.73 -17.50 6.87
C PHE A 18 -3.88 -18.70 7.30
N LEU A 19 -2.61 -18.67 6.92
CA LEU A 19 -1.63 -19.68 7.31
C LEU A 19 -1.41 -19.63 8.82
N ILE A 20 -1.74 -20.71 9.54
CA ILE A 20 -1.37 -20.86 10.96
C ILE A 20 0.11 -21.20 11.07
N GLY A 21 0.60 -22.07 10.16
CA GLY A 21 2.01 -22.39 10.09
C GLY A 21 2.28 -23.79 9.53
N THR A 22 3.56 -24.10 9.48
CA THR A 22 4.10 -25.41 9.13
C THR A 22 4.53 -26.14 10.40
N PHE A 23 4.24 -27.43 10.47
CA PHE A 23 4.63 -28.34 11.55
C PHE A 23 5.52 -29.43 10.97
N PRO A 24 6.61 -29.80 11.68
CA PRO A 24 7.46 -30.89 11.25
C PRO A 24 6.69 -32.21 11.24
N ASN A 25 7.15 -33.17 10.44
CA ASN A 25 6.61 -34.53 10.42
C ASN A 25 6.44 -35.10 11.86
N PRO A 26 5.19 -35.33 12.33
CA PRO A 26 4.92 -35.79 13.70
C PRO A 26 5.34 -37.25 13.94
N VAL A 27 5.72 -37.99 12.89
CA VAL A 27 6.26 -39.35 12.96
C VAL A 27 7.74 -39.46 12.65
N SER A 28 8.44 -38.33 12.54
CA SER A 28 9.87 -38.26 12.18
C SER A 28 10.77 -39.18 13.02
N ASP A 29 10.49 -39.34 14.32
CA ASP A 29 11.24 -40.24 15.20
C ASP A 29 11.14 -41.73 14.81
N SER A 30 10.01 -42.13 14.23
CA SER A 30 9.72 -43.53 13.87
C SER A 30 9.81 -43.83 12.38
N ALA A 31 9.55 -42.84 11.53
CA ALA A 31 9.51 -42.94 10.08
C ALA A 31 9.87 -41.56 9.47
N PRO A 32 11.16 -41.24 9.34
CA PRO A 32 11.61 -39.90 8.95
C PRO A 32 11.22 -39.52 7.52
N LYS A 33 11.03 -40.52 6.64
CA LYS A 33 10.64 -40.32 5.24
C LYS A 33 9.12 -40.42 5.02
N SER A 34 8.33 -40.52 6.07
CA SER A 34 6.88 -40.65 5.93
C SER A 34 6.25 -39.33 5.51
N ARG A 35 5.30 -39.40 4.58
CA ARG A 35 4.46 -38.27 4.15
C ARG A 35 3.00 -38.53 4.48
N MET A 36 2.23 -37.46 4.60
CA MET A 36 0.80 -37.56 4.87
C MET A 36 0.08 -38.02 3.61
N ILE A 37 -0.55 -39.19 3.66
CA ILE A 37 -1.27 -39.80 2.52
C ILE A 37 -2.80 -39.65 2.63
N SER A 38 -3.31 -39.37 3.83
CA SER A 38 -4.74 -39.17 4.05
C SER A 38 -5.04 -38.36 5.30
N HIS A 39 -6.20 -37.72 5.30
CA HIS A 39 -6.73 -36.90 6.37
C HIS A 39 -8.23 -37.15 6.51
N ALA A 40 -8.69 -37.35 7.75
CA ALA A 40 -10.10 -37.34 8.09
C ALA A 40 -10.39 -36.39 9.24
N PHE A 41 -11.62 -35.87 9.26
CA PHE A 41 -12.13 -35.01 10.31
C PHE A 41 -13.62 -35.24 10.49
N HIS A 42 -14.17 -34.78 11.61
CA HIS A 42 -15.60 -34.74 11.85
C HIS A 42 -16.03 -33.31 12.18
N PRO A 43 -17.11 -32.76 11.60
CA PRO A 43 -17.48 -31.35 11.78
C PRO A 43 -17.71 -30.90 13.23
N GLN A 44 -18.02 -31.84 14.12
CA GLN A 44 -18.32 -31.59 15.53
C GLN A 44 -17.14 -31.89 16.48
N LEU A 45 -15.99 -32.34 15.95
CA LEU A 45 -14.81 -32.67 16.76
C LEU A 45 -13.65 -31.73 16.41
N PRO A 46 -12.91 -31.20 17.40
CA PRO A 46 -11.70 -30.41 17.15
C PRO A 46 -10.51 -31.28 16.71
N THR A 47 -10.63 -32.60 16.86
CA THR A 47 -9.56 -33.57 16.57
C THR A 47 -9.69 -34.11 15.15
N HIS A 48 -8.57 -34.06 14.43
CA HIS A 48 -8.37 -34.57 13.09
C HIS A 48 -7.54 -35.85 13.16
N THR A 49 -7.73 -36.78 12.24
CA THR A 49 -6.90 -37.98 12.09
C THR A 49 -6.06 -37.84 10.83
N LEU A 50 -4.74 -37.94 10.99
CA LEU A 50 -3.75 -37.90 9.92
C LEU A 50 -3.18 -39.30 9.70
N ILE A 51 -2.97 -39.70 8.45
CA ILE A 51 -2.28 -40.94 8.10
C ILE A 51 -0.98 -40.60 7.40
N PHE A 52 0.10 -41.16 7.92
CA PHE A 52 1.44 -41.06 7.34
C PHE A 52 1.93 -42.42 6.87
N ALA A 53 2.66 -42.43 5.75
CA ALA A 53 3.33 -43.60 5.20
C ALA A 53 4.59 -43.19 4.41
N GLU A 54 5.57 -44.08 4.31
CA GLU A 54 6.77 -43.84 3.49
C GLU A 54 6.46 -43.94 1.99
N GLU A 55 5.60 -44.88 1.61
CA GLU A 55 5.13 -45.09 0.24
C GLU A 55 3.64 -44.73 0.13
N GLU A 56 3.24 -44.06 -0.96
CA GLU A 56 1.82 -43.77 -1.21
C GLU A 56 1.08 -44.98 -1.76
N ALA A 57 1.74 -45.72 -2.65
CA ALA A 57 1.19 -46.91 -3.27
C ALA A 57 1.59 -48.12 -2.44
N GLU A 58 0.60 -48.86 -1.96
CA GLU A 58 0.75 -50.14 -1.25
C GLU A 58 1.69 -50.11 -0.03
N PRO A 59 1.53 -49.15 0.92
CA PRO A 59 2.40 -49.05 2.08
C PRO A 59 2.34 -50.31 2.96
N GLN A 60 3.49 -50.75 3.47
CA GLN A 60 3.57 -51.87 4.42
C GLN A 60 3.16 -51.48 5.85
N THR A 61 3.36 -50.21 6.19
CA THR A 61 3.09 -49.66 7.52
C THR A 61 2.44 -48.29 7.41
N LEU A 62 1.35 -48.09 8.15
CA LEU A 62 0.69 -46.81 8.30
C LEU A 62 0.93 -46.27 9.70
N HIS A 63 1.04 -44.96 9.82
CA HIS A 63 1.09 -44.27 11.09
C HIS A 63 -0.14 -43.37 11.22
N LEU A 64 -0.99 -43.70 12.18
CA LEU A 64 -2.17 -42.90 12.51
C LEU A 64 -1.79 -41.89 13.59
N VAL A 65 -1.95 -40.60 13.29
CA VAL A 65 -1.61 -39.50 14.19
C VAL A 65 -2.85 -38.64 14.44
N PRO A 66 -3.38 -38.59 15.68
CA PRO A 66 -4.42 -37.64 16.01
C PRO A 66 -3.82 -36.24 16.17
N MET A 67 -4.40 -35.25 15.50
CA MET A 67 -4.05 -33.84 15.62
C MET A 67 -5.22 -33.09 16.23
N ASP A 68 -5.03 -32.53 17.42
CA ASP A 68 -6.05 -31.77 18.13
C ASP A 68 -5.89 -30.26 17.89
N LEU A 69 -6.93 -29.65 17.34
CA LEU A 69 -7.03 -28.22 17.08
C LEU A 69 -7.80 -27.56 18.22
N SER A 70 -7.23 -27.58 19.43
CA SER A 70 -7.89 -27.13 20.66
C SER A 70 -8.47 -25.71 20.58
N PHE A 71 -7.86 -24.83 19.77
CA PHE A 71 -8.34 -23.48 19.54
C PHE A 71 -9.73 -23.42 18.86
N ILE A 72 -10.19 -24.48 18.19
CA ILE A 72 -11.54 -24.54 17.59
C ILE A 72 -12.62 -24.53 18.68
N SER A 73 -12.41 -25.26 19.76
CA SER A 73 -13.36 -25.36 20.87
C SER A 73 -13.09 -24.34 21.98
N SER A 74 -11.84 -23.92 22.19
CA SER A 74 -11.43 -23.06 23.30
C SER A 74 -11.35 -21.57 22.98
N SER A 75 -11.41 -21.18 21.70
CA SER A 75 -11.23 -19.79 21.28
C SER A 75 -12.32 -18.89 21.86
N ALA A 76 -11.90 -17.85 22.57
CA ALA A 76 -12.79 -16.82 23.11
C ALA A 76 -13.58 -16.08 22.01
N ILE A 77 -12.96 -15.95 20.84
CA ILE A 77 -13.49 -15.24 19.68
C ILE A 77 -13.98 -16.26 18.66
N ASN A 78 -15.13 -15.98 18.04
CA ASN A 78 -15.57 -16.76 16.88
C ASN A 78 -14.49 -16.71 15.78
N LEU A 79 -13.86 -17.86 15.53
CA LEU A 79 -12.76 -17.98 14.58
C LEU A 79 -13.17 -17.56 13.17
N SER A 80 -14.43 -17.79 12.77
CA SER A 80 -14.92 -17.38 11.45
C SER A 80 -14.98 -15.87 11.33
N LEU A 81 -15.40 -15.18 12.41
CA LEU A 81 -15.40 -13.73 12.47
C LEU A 81 -13.98 -13.18 12.43
N LEU A 82 -13.08 -13.74 13.25
CA LEU A 82 -11.68 -13.33 13.30
C LEU A 82 -11.02 -13.53 11.93
N GLY A 83 -11.10 -14.74 11.36
CA GLY A 83 -10.55 -15.07 10.04
C GLY A 83 -11.07 -14.14 8.95
N THR A 84 -12.39 -13.90 8.89
CA THR A 84 -12.96 -12.97 7.90
C THR A 84 -12.39 -11.55 8.04
N LYS A 85 -12.26 -11.04 9.27
CA LYS A 85 -11.73 -9.69 9.51
C LYS A 85 -10.25 -9.59 9.17
N LEU A 86 -9.44 -10.58 9.52
CA LEU A 86 -8.01 -10.61 9.21
C LEU A 86 -7.76 -10.71 7.70
N THR A 87 -8.45 -11.63 7.01
CA THR A 87 -8.32 -11.77 5.56
C THR A 87 -8.77 -10.50 4.84
N THR A 88 -9.82 -9.84 5.33
CA THR A 88 -10.24 -8.54 4.77
C THR A 88 -9.19 -7.46 5.00
N LEU A 89 -8.62 -7.36 6.21
CA LEU A 89 -7.56 -6.40 6.52
C LEU A 89 -6.31 -6.64 5.66
N GLN A 90 -5.88 -7.88 5.50
CA GLN A 90 -4.73 -8.23 4.67
C GLN A 90 -4.94 -7.84 3.20
N LYS A 91 -6.14 -8.07 2.67
CA LYS A 91 -6.52 -7.64 1.31
C LYS A 91 -6.54 -6.12 1.19
N LEU A 92 -7.07 -5.41 2.18
CA LEU A 92 -7.08 -3.94 2.18
C LEU A 92 -5.68 -3.35 2.26
N LEU A 93 -4.79 -3.87 3.10
CA LEU A 93 -3.39 -3.42 3.16
C LEU A 93 -2.66 -3.63 1.83
N LYS A 94 -2.89 -4.77 1.16
CA LYS A 94 -2.38 -5.01 -0.20
C LYS A 94 -2.94 -4.00 -1.20
N TYR A 95 -4.23 -3.71 -1.12
CA TYR A 95 -4.88 -2.73 -1.99
C TYR A 95 -4.38 -1.31 -1.76
N VAL A 96 -4.17 -0.90 -0.50
CA VAL A 96 -3.54 0.39 -0.14
C VAL A 96 -2.15 0.52 -0.75
N ARG A 97 -1.34 -0.55 -0.69
CA ARG A 97 -0.02 -0.58 -1.34
C ARG A 97 -0.10 -0.44 -2.86
N GLN A 98 -1.04 -1.13 -3.50
CA GLN A 98 -1.26 -1.00 -4.94
C GLN A 98 -1.68 0.43 -5.30
N ALA A 99 -2.66 1.00 -4.59
CA ALA A 99 -3.11 2.38 -4.80
C ALA A 99 -1.95 3.37 -4.67
N GLN A 100 -1.10 3.22 -3.64
CA GLN A 100 0.10 4.05 -3.46
C GLN A 100 1.08 3.95 -4.65
N GLN A 101 1.33 2.75 -5.17
CA GLN A 101 2.21 2.57 -6.35
C GLN A 101 1.61 3.21 -7.61
N HIS A 102 0.30 3.08 -7.81
CA HIS A 102 -0.40 3.75 -8.92
C HIS A 102 -0.33 5.27 -8.78
N MET A 103 -0.56 5.81 -7.58
CA MET A 103 -0.43 7.25 -7.31
C MET A 103 0.97 7.78 -7.68
N GLN A 104 2.02 7.05 -7.29
CA GLN A 104 3.40 7.42 -7.63
C GLN A 104 3.67 7.40 -9.14
N THR A 105 3.07 6.45 -9.85
CA THR A 105 3.23 6.31 -11.32
C THR A 105 2.51 7.45 -12.05
N GLU A 106 1.27 7.75 -11.68
CA GLU A 106 0.51 8.88 -12.25
C GLU A 106 1.23 10.20 -12.00
N TRP A 107 1.72 10.41 -10.76
CA TRP A 107 2.48 11.61 -10.41
C TRP A 107 3.74 11.78 -11.27
N LYS A 108 4.56 10.72 -11.45
CA LYS A 108 5.73 10.76 -12.35
C LYS A 108 5.33 11.08 -13.78
N GLY A 109 4.23 10.49 -14.26
CA GLY A 109 3.66 10.75 -15.59
C GLY A 109 3.32 12.23 -15.82
N THR A 110 2.82 12.94 -14.80
CA THR A 110 2.54 14.38 -14.90
C THR A 110 3.79 15.23 -15.08
N ARG A 111 4.99 14.76 -14.69
CA ARG A 111 6.23 15.55 -14.67
C ARG A 111 7.20 15.19 -15.80
N ASP A 112 7.20 13.95 -16.26
CA ASP A 112 8.16 13.47 -17.25
C ASP A 112 8.09 14.21 -18.60
N LEU A 113 6.89 14.51 -19.10
CA LEU A 113 6.73 15.23 -20.37
C LEU A 113 7.01 16.73 -20.22
N PRO A 114 6.43 17.46 -19.24
CA PRO A 114 6.72 18.87 -19.03
C PRO A 114 8.20 19.16 -18.76
N SER A 115 8.87 18.34 -17.94
CA SER A 115 10.29 18.52 -17.64
C SER A 115 11.18 18.47 -18.88
N ARG A 116 10.83 17.64 -19.89
CA ARG A 116 11.52 17.61 -21.18
C ARG A 116 11.33 18.91 -21.97
N PHE A 117 10.10 19.42 -22.03
CA PHE A 117 9.82 20.70 -22.70
C PHE A 117 10.56 21.86 -22.05
N LEU A 118 10.59 21.90 -20.71
CA LEU A 118 11.29 22.92 -19.93
C LEU A 118 12.81 22.83 -20.10
N ARG A 119 13.37 21.61 -20.10
CA ARG A 119 14.82 21.40 -20.27
C ARG A 119 15.32 21.87 -21.64
N ASN A 120 14.51 21.73 -22.68
CA ASN A 120 14.87 22.16 -24.03
C ASN A 120 15.11 23.67 -24.10
N VAL A 121 14.23 24.49 -23.50
CA VAL A 121 14.34 25.96 -23.52
C VAL A 121 15.34 26.49 -22.49
N GLN A 122 15.49 25.79 -21.35
CA GLN A 122 16.40 26.20 -20.28
C GLN A 122 17.85 26.38 -20.77
N GLY A 123 18.33 25.47 -21.63
CA GLY A 123 19.69 25.54 -22.17
C GLY A 123 19.95 26.75 -23.09
N ASP A 124 18.91 27.27 -23.75
CA ASP A 124 19.03 28.44 -24.61
C ASP A 124 18.86 29.75 -23.84
N LEU A 125 18.00 29.75 -22.80
CA LEU A 125 17.89 30.86 -21.85
C LEU A 125 19.19 31.11 -21.07
N GLU A 126 19.95 30.06 -20.76
CA GLU A 126 21.24 30.17 -20.06
C GLU A 126 22.33 30.87 -20.90
N LYS A 127 22.23 30.82 -22.23
CA LYS A 127 23.19 31.44 -23.16
C LYS A 127 22.96 32.95 -23.36
N LEU A 128 21.86 33.48 -22.85
CA LEU A 128 21.53 34.91 -22.98
C LEU A 128 22.53 35.79 -22.21
N HIS A 129 23.04 36.81 -22.91
CA HIS A 129 24.01 37.76 -22.36
C HIS A 129 23.34 38.75 -21.39
N SER A 130 22.07 39.08 -21.63
CA SER A 130 21.21 39.93 -20.79
C SER A 130 19.79 39.38 -20.75
N GLY A 131 19.16 39.37 -19.57
CA GLY A 131 17.78 38.91 -19.37
C GLY A 131 17.65 37.73 -18.39
N PRO A 132 16.44 37.16 -18.24
CA PRO A 132 16.18 36.04 -17.35
C PRO A 132 16.83 34.75 -17.88
N ARG A 133 17.79 34.20 -17.12
CA ARG A 133 18.51 32.95 -17.46
C ARG A 133 17.79 31.68 -17.02
N GLY A 134 16.57 31.79 -16.49
CA GLY A 134 15.78 30.66 -16.02
C GLY A 134 14.36 30.72 -16.56
N ILE A 135 13.76 29.56 -16.79
CA ILE A 135 12.41 29.46 -17.35
C ILE A 135 11.34 30.10 -16.47
N VAL A 136 11.47 29.99 -15.14
CA VAL A 136 10.53 30.60 -14.18
C VAL A 136 10.57 32.14 -14.29
N PRO A 137 11.72 32.84 -14.15
CA PRO A 137 11.81 34.28 -14.38
C PRO A 137 11.40 34.71 -15.79
N ALA A 138 11.69 33.91 -16.82
CA ALA A 138 11.37 34.25 -18.21
C ALA A 138 9.85 34.24 -18.44
N LEU A 139 9.15 33.18 -18.01
CA LEU A 139 7.69 33.14 -18.09
C LEU A 139 7.03 34.18 -17.19
N TYR A 140 7.56 34.40 -15.98
CA TYR A 140 7.08 35.43 -15.08
C TYR A 140 7.15 36.83 -15.72
N HIS A 141 8.27 37.15 -16.38
CA HIS A 141 8.42 38.40 -17.13
C HIS A 141 7.39 38.52 -18.25
N THR A 142 7.17 37.45 -19.02
CA THR A 142 6.17 37.44 -20.10
C THR A 142 4.76 37.69 -19.58
N VAL A 143 4.39 37.11 -18.44
CA VAL A 143 3.08 37.35 -17.83
C VAL A 143 2.90 38.82 -17.44
N VAL A 144 3.92 39.44 -16.85
CA VAL A 144 3.81 40.81 -16.32
C VAL A 144 3.94 41.88 -17.40
N THR A 145 4.78 41.63 -18.42
CA THR A 145 5.13 42.65 -19.42
C THR A 145 4.52 42.41 -20.80
N GLY A 146 3.98 41.21 -21.05
CA GLY A 146 3.55 40.78 -22.38
C GLY A 146 4.70 40.56 -23.38
N HIS A 147 5.95 40.76 -22.96
CA HIS A 147 7.13 40.60 -23.79
C HIS A 147 7.83 39.26 -23.49
N ALA A 148 8.07 38.45 -24.53
CA ALA A 148 8.87 37.24 -24.45
C ALA A 148 10.23 37.46 -25.12
N TYR A 149 11.31 37.10 -24.43
CA TYR A 149 12.66 37.10 -25.00
C TYR A 149 12.78 36.09 -26.14
N GLU A 150 13.68 36.34 -27.10
CA GLU A 150 13.79 35.56 -28.33
C GLU A 150 13.81 34.04 -28.12
N PRO A 151 14.64 33.46 -27.22
CA PRO A 151 14.67 32.00 -27.04
C PRO A 151 13.35 31.44 -26.51
N LEU A 152 12.65 32.20 -25.66
CA LEU A 152 11.33 31.80 -25.16
C LEU A 152 10.26 31.92 -26.26
N ARG A 153 10.35 32.94 -27.12
CA ARG A 153 9.44 33.15 -28.23
C ARG A 153 9.59 32.06 -29.29
N GLU A 154 10.81 31.77 -29.73
CA GLU A 154 11.13 30.65 -30.63
C GLU A 154 10.64 29.32 -30.03
N TRP A 155 10.85 29.11 -28.74
CA TRP A 155 10.34 27.92 -28.08
C TRP A 155 8.81 27.84 -28.08
N LEU A 156 8.09 28.95 -27.82
CA LEU A 156 6.63 28.97 -27.82
C LEU A 156 6.05 28.68 -29.22
N VAL A 157 6.62 29.28 -30.26
CA VAL A 157 6.09 29.22 -31.62
C VAL A 157 6.53 27.95 -32.35
N ASP A 158 7.82 27.58 -32.27
CA ASP A 158 8.40 26.54 -33.12
C ASP A 158 8.57 25.19 -32.40
N SER A 159 8.97 25.20 -31.12
CA SER A 159 9.28 23.97 -30.38
C SER A 159 8.07 23.38 -29.66
N LEU A 160 7.40 24.19 -28.84
CA LEU A 160 6.20 23.80 -28.11
C LEU A 160 5.02 23.81 -29.08
N ALA A 161 4.73 24.96 -29.69
CA ALA A 161 3.61 25.18 -30.59
C ALA A 161 2.26 24.68 -30.03
N GLU A 162 1.19 24.74 -30.83
CA GLU A 162 -0.13 24.25 -30.39
C GLU A 162 -0.10 22.73 -30.09
N ARG A 163 0.67 21.95 -30.87
CA ARG A 163 0.71 20.49 -30.73
C ARG A 163 1.40 20.04 -29.44
N GLY A 164 2.52 20.67 -29.08
CA GLY A 164 3.22 20.37 -27.84
C GLY A 164 2.43 20.83 -26.62
N HIS A 165 1.80 22.01 -26.71
CA HIS A 165 0.85 22.49 -25.70
C HIS A 165 -0.28 21.48 -25.45
N LYS A 166 -0.99 21.02 -26.49
CA LYS A 166 -2.08 20.02 -26.33
C LYS A 166 -1.62 18.72 -25.67
N ARG A 167 -0.38 18.29 -25.93
CA ARG A 167 0.20 17.08 -25.31
C ARG A 167 0.55 17.32 -23.84
N TRP A 168 1.16 18.47 -23.54
CA TRP A 168 1.45 18.86 -22.17
C TRP A 168 0.16 18.95 -21.37
N ASP A 169 -0.82 19.71 -21.85
CA ASP A 169 -2.12 19.88 -21.22
C ASP A 169 -2.78 18.54 -20.90
N LYS A 170 -2.91 17.68 -21.91
CA LYS A 170 -3.49 16.34 -21.73
C LYS A 170 -2.74 15.51 -20.70
N ALA A 171 -1.39 15.52 -20.72
CA ALA A 171 -0.59 14.72 -19.80
C ALA A 171 -0.77 15.17 -18.34
N VAL A 172 -0.74 16.47 -18.08
CA VAL A 172 -0.85 17.02 -16.73
C VAL A 172 -2.29 16.96 -16.21
N VAL A 173 -3.28 17.41 -16.99
CA VAL A 173 -4.70 17.38 -16.56
C VAL A 173 -5.14 15.94 -16.31
N SER A 174 -4.89 15.02 -17.25
CA SER A 174 -5.28 13.62 -17.08
C SER A 174 -4.59 12.98 -15.89
N GLY A 175 -3.29 13.20 -15.70
CA GLY A 175 -2.56 12.59 -14.59
C GLY A 175 -2.98 13.14 -13.22
N LEU A 176 -3.23 14.45 -13.10
CA LEU A 176 -3.72 15.05 -11.86
C LEU A 176 -5.18 14.64 -11.56
N GLU A 177 -6.05 14.53 -12.57
CA GLU A 177 -7.43 14.05 -12.40
C GLU A 177 -7.47 12.57 -12.00
N ASN A 178 -6.61 11.72 -12.60
CA ASN A 178 -6.43 10.34 -12.21
C ASN A 178 -5.91 10.23 -10.77
N LEU A 179 -4.89 11.03 -10.42
CA LEU A 179 -4.31 11.04 -9.08
C LEU A 179 -5.35 11.43 -8.02
N ARG A 180 -6.18 12.45 -8.31
CA ARG A 180 -7.33 12.82 -7.48
C ARG A 180 -8.30 11.65 -7.27
N GLY A 181 -8.67 10.95 -8.35
CA GLY A 181 -9.55 9.78 -8.30
C GLY A 181 -8.94 8.62 -7.49
N LEU A 182 -7.65 8.32 -7.71
CA LEU A 182 -6.92 7.32 -6.93
C LEU A 182 -6.95 7.64 -5.43
N ILE A 183 -6.78 8.90 -5.05
CA ILE A 183 -6.77 9.28 -3.63
C ILE A 183 -8.17 9.19 -3.02
N HIS A 184 -9.15 9.87 -3.62
CA HIS A 184 -10.47 10.05 -3.01
C HIS A 184 -11.39 8.83 -3.16
N GLU A 185 -11.25 8.04 -4.23
CA GLU A 185 -12.11 6.88 -4.50
C GLU A 185 -11.50 5.56 -4.04
N ASN A 186 -10.16 5.47 -3.98
CA ASN A 186 -9.46 4.20 -3.74
C ASN A 186 -8.67 4.24 -2.43
N PHE A 187 -7.72 5.16 -2.30
CA PHE A 187 -6.77 5.18 -1.17
C PHE A 187 -7.44 5.52 0.16
N LEU A 188 -8.10 6.68 0.28
CA LEU A 188 -8.76 7.11 1.53
C LEU A 188 -9.87 6.14 1.97
N PRO A 189 -10.79 5.70 1.10
CA PRO A 189 -11.83 4.74 1.50
C PRO A 189 -11.26 3.37 1.93
N ALA A 190 -10.11 2.95 1.40
CA ALA A 190 -9.43 1.75 1.86
C ALA A 190 -8.87 1.91 3.27
N LEU A 191 -8.30 3.07 3.59
CA LEU A 191 -7.83 3.40 4.94
C LEU A 191 -8.98 3.45 5.95
N ASP A 192 -10.13 4.04 5.59
CA ASP A 192 -11.32 4.06 6.46
C ASP A 192 -11.79 2.64 6.77
N ARG A 193 -11.81 1.75 5.78
CA ARG A 193 -12.15 0.34 5.96
C ARG A 193 -11.13 -0.39 6.85
N CYS A 194 -9.83 -0.09 6.70
CA CYS A 194 -8.80 -0.59 7.63
C CYS A 194 -9.08 -0.12 9.06
N ALA A 195 -9.38 1.16 9.26
CA ALA A 195 -9.66 1.75 10.56
C ALA A 195 -10.88 1.11 11.24
N ILE A 196 -11.96 0.83 10.48
CA ILE A 196 -13.15 0.13 11.00
C ILE A 196 -12.79 -1.28 11.48
N ILE A 197 -12.03 -2.04 10.69
CA ILE A 197 -11.64 -3.40 11.07
C ILE A 197 -10.73 -3.39 12.29
N LEU A 198 -9.70 -2.53 12.29
CA LEU A 198 -8.77 -2.40 13.40
C LEU A 198 -9.47 -1.92 14.67
N SER A 199 -10.44 -1.01 14.59
CA SER A 199 -11.23 -0.58 15.75
C SER A 199 -12.02 -1.74 16.36
N ARG A 200 -12.56 -2.63 15.51
CA ARG A 200 -13.24 -3.84 15.98
C ARG A 200 -12.27 -4.85 16.60
N LEU A 201 -11.08 -5.03 16.01
CA LEU A 201 -10.02 -5.85 16.60
C LEU A 201 -9.56 -5.28 17.95
N ARG A 202 -9.46 -3.95 18.08
CA ARG A 202 -9.13 -3.29 19.34
C ARG A 202 -10.16 -3.59 20.42
N GLY A 203 -11.45 -3.54 20.09
CA GLY A 203 -12.52 -3.91 21.03
C GLY A 203 -12.45 -5.37 21.45
N LEU A 204 -12.07 -6.28 20.55
CA LEU A 204 -11.86 -7.70 20.88
C LEU A 204 -10.65 -7.90 21.80
N ALA A 205 -9.54 -7.19 21.55
CA ALA A 205 -8.38 -7.22 22.44
C ALA A 205 -8.73 -6.69 23.84
N GLN A 206 -9.45 -5.58 23.94
CA GLN A 206 -9.87 -5.00 25.23
C GLN A 206 -10.79 -5.92 26.02
N PHE A 207 -11.70 -6.63 25.36
CA PHE A 207 -12.64 -7.54 26.03
C PHE A 207 -11.96 -8.82 26.52
N HIS A 208 -10.81 -9.18 25.96
CA HIS A 208 -10.09 -10.42 26.26
C HIS A 208 -8.64 -10.16 26.68
N ASP A 209 -8.37 -9.02 27.31
CA ASP A 209 -7.01 -8.54 27.64
C ASP A 209 -6.22 -9.53 28.53
N ASP A 210 -6.93 -10.35 29.30
CA ASP A 210 -6.35 -11.37 30.19
C ASP A 210 -5.98 -12.70 29.47
N ARG A 211 -6.23 -12.83 28.16
CA ARG A 211 -6.00 -14.08 27.42
C ARG A 211 -4.90 -13.96 26.37
N ASP A 212 -3.88 -14.79 26.53
CA ASP A 212 -2.77 -14.91 25.56
C ASP A 212 -3.14 -15.69 24.27
N ASP A 213 -4.32 -16.32 24.21
CA ASP A 213 -4.73 -17.22 23.12
C ASP A 213 -5.18 -16.50 21.83
N ILE A 214 -5.23 -15.18 21.86
CA ILE A 214 -5.69 -14.33 20.74
C ILE A 214 -4.54 -13.94 19.81
N GLY A 215 -3.34 -13.72 20.35
CA GLY A 215 -2.13 -13.43 19.57
C GLY A 215 -1.95 -11.97 19.13
N PHE A 216 -2.73 -11.03 19.65
CA PHE A 216 -2.51 -9.59 19.49
C PHE A 216 -2.96 -8.80 20.72
N SER A 217 -2.41 -7.61 20.89
CA SER A 217 -2.67 -6.74 22.05
C SER A 217 -3.33 -5.41 21.65
N VAL A 218 -3.97 -4.76 22.63
CA VAL A 218 -4.56 -3.42 22.45
C VAL A 218 -3.52 -2.41 21.97
N THR A 219 -2.29 -2.49 22.47
CA THR A 219 -1.18 -1.58 22.13
C THR A 219 -0.77 -1.75 20.66
N GLN A 220 -0.62 -2.98 20.17
CA GLN A 220 -0.29 -3.26 18.76
C GLN A 220 -1.38 -2.75 17.81
N ILE A 221 -2.65 -2.98 18.14
CA ILE A 221 -3.76 -2.53 17.29
C ILE A 221 -3.88 -1.01 17.32
N SER A 222 -3.72 -0.37 18.49
CA SER A 222 -3.78 1.08 18.64
C SER A 222 -2.67 1.76 17.85
N ARG A 223 -1.46 1.22 17.90
CA ARG A 223 -0.33 1.71 17.09
C ARG A 223 -0.61 1.58 15.59
N THR A 224 -1.24 0.49 15.16
CA THR A 224 -1.62 0.31 13.75
C THR A 224 -2.70 1.32 13.34
N LEU A 225 -3.67 1.61 14.20
CA LEU A 225 -4.66 2.67 13.99
C LEU A 225 -4.01 4.05 13.83
N ASP A 226 -3.02 4.37 14.67
CA ASP A 226 -2.29 5.64 14.57
C ASP A 226 -1.57 5.79 13.23
N ILE A 227 -0.97 4.71 12.72
CA ILE A 227 -0.33 4.71 11.39
C ILE A 227 -1.36 4.92 10.28
N ILE A 228 -2.51 4.24 10.36
CA ILE A 228 -3.61 4.45 9.40
C ILE A 228 -4.11 5.89 9.46
N GLY A 229 -4.21 6.48 10.65
CA GLY A 229 -4.54 7.91 10.82
C GLY A 229 -3.51 8.84 10.16
N CYS A 230 -2.22 8.54 10.30
CA CYS A 230 -1.15 9.29 9.61
C CYS A 230 -1.29 9.19 8.09
N LEU A 231 -1.56 7.98 7.57
CA LEU A 231 -1.78 7.75 6.14
C LEU A 231 -3.00 8.52 5.62
N SER A 232 -4.09 8.57 6.39
CA SER A 232 -5.27 9.35 6.01
C SER A 232 -4.95 10.84 5.97
N PHE A 233 -4.23 11.35 6.97
CA PHE A 233 -3.79 12.75 7.01
C PHE A 233 -2.92 13.10 5.80
N VAL A 234 -1.89 12.30 5.50
CA VAL A 234 -1.06 12.48 4.30
C VAL A 234 -1.90 12.39 3.02
N GLY A 235 -2.85 11.44 2.95
CA GLY A 235 -3.75 11.31 1.80
C GLY A 235 -4.57 12.59 1.56
N HIS A 236 -5.09 13.22 2.61
CA HIS A 236 -5.80 14.49 2.52
C HIS A 236 -4.89 15.66 2.11
N GLU A 237 -3.67 15.74 2.64
CA GLU A 237 -2.70 16.76 2.24
C GLU A 237 -2.32 16.64 0.76
N ILE A 238 -2.03 15.41 0.29
CA ILE A 238 -1.78 15.15 -1.13
C ILE A 238 -2.99 15.57 -1.96
N LEU A 239 -4.21 15.20 -1.56
CA LEU A 239 -5.42 15.57 -2.29
C LEU A 239 -5.60 17.09 -2.39
N SER A 240 -5.35 17.81 -1.30
CA SER A 240 -5.39 19.27 -1.25
C SER A 240 -4.42 19.90 -2.25
N VAL A 241 -3.17 19.43 -2.26
CA VAL A 241 -2.14 19.90 -3.19
C VAL A 241 -2.48 19.56 -4.65
N VAL A 242 -2.99 18.36 -4.93
CA VAL A 242 -3.40 17.94 -6.29
C VAL A 242 -4.53 18.83 -6.81
N MET A 243 -5.51 19.14 -5.96
CA MET A 243 -6.62 20.02 -6.33
C MET A 243 -6.14 21.45 -6.58
N ASP A 244 -5.28 21.99 -5.72
CA ASP A 244 -4.66 23.31 -5.88
C ASP A 244 -3.86 23.36 -7.20
N GLU A 245 -2.99 22.36 -7.44
CA GLU A 245 -2.18 22.30 -8.65
C GLU A 245 -3.03 22.20 -9.91
N LEU A 246 -4.10 21.40 -9.91
CA LEU A 246 -4.99 21.22 -11.07
C LEU A 246 -5.68 22.52 -11.46
N GLU A 247 -6.15 23.29 -10.47
CA GLU A 247 -6.78 24.60 -10.71
C GLU A 247 -5.79 25.60 -11.31
N HIS A 248 -4.60 25.70 -10.69
CA HIS A 248 -3.54 26.61 -11.13
C HIS A 248 -2.99 26.23 -12.52
N PHE A 249 -2.85 24.93 -12.78
CA PHE A 249 -2.41 24.43 -14.08
C PHE A 249 -3.41 24.74 -15.19
N LYS A 250 -4.72 24.61 -14.94
CA LYS A 250 -5.75 24.95 -15.95
C LYS A 250 -5.65 26.42 -16.36
N ALA A 251 -5.50 27.33 -15.39
CA ALA A 251 -5.27 28.75 -15.68
C ALA A 251 -3.97 28.99 -16.47
N PHE A 252 -2.87 28.36 -16.04
CA PHE A 252 -1.58 28.43 -16.75
C PHE A 252 -1.67 27.88 -18.18
N SER A 253 -2.33 26.75 -18.38
CA SER A 253 -2.46 26.11 -19.69
C SER A 253 -3.26 26.97 -20.67
N THR A 254 -4.36 27.59 -20.21
CA THR A 254 -5.13 28.55 -21.01
C THR A 254 -4.29 29.77 -21.37
N TRP A 255 -3.54 30.32 -20.41
CA TRP A 255 -2.62 31.43 -20.67
C TRP A 255 -1.51 31.06 -21.65
N LEU A 256 -0.90 29.88 -21.50
CA LEU A 256 0.18 29.41 -22.37
C LEU A 256 -0.32 29.23 -23.81
N ARG A 257 -1.53 28.66 -23.98
CA ARG A 257 -2.20 28.55 -25.29
C ARG A 257 -2.38 29.92 -25.93
N PHE A 258 -2.84 30.89 -25.14
CA PHE A 258 -3.05 32.27 -25.57
C PHE A 258 -1.74 32.93 -26.03
N GLN A 259 -0.65 32.77 -25.28
CA GLN A 259 0.66 33.32 -25.66
C GLN A 259 1.18 32.69 -26.95
N ILE A 260 0.99 31.38 -27.15
CA ILE A 260 1.36 30.70 -28.41
C ILE A 260 0.61 31.32 -29.59
N ASP A 261 -0.71 31.51 -29.47
CA ASP A 261 -1.51 32.15 -30.52
C ASP A 261 -1.07 33.59 -30.77
N ARG A 262 -0.81 34.36 -29.72
CA ARG A 262 -0.37 35.77 -29.81
C ARG A 262 0.96 35.91 -30.54
N PHE A 263 1.94 35.08 -30.22
CA PHE A 263 3.27 35.16 -30.86
C PHE A 263 3.31 34.54 -32.26
N ALA A 264 2.37 33.64 -32.58
CA ALA A 264 2.23 33.04 -33.91
C ALA A 264 1.38 33.89 -34.89
N SER A 265 0.53 34.79 -34.38
CA SER A 265 -0.45 35.55 -35.17
C SER A 265 0.12 36.85 -35.77
N SER A 266 -0.35 37.22 -36.96
CA SER A 266 -0.08 38.52 -37.59
C SER A 266 -1.01 39.64 -37.07
N THR A 267 -0.59 40.89 -37.23
CA THR A 267 -1.12 42.12 -36.59
C THR A 267 -2.64 42.32 -36.60
N THR A 268 -3.39 41.75 -37.55
CA THR A 268 -4.86 41.86 -37.66
C THR A 268 -5.66 40.94 -36.73
N ALA A 269 -5.08 39.86 -36.21
CA ALA A 269 -5.74 38.97 -35.25
C ALA A 269 -5.51 39.39 -33.78
N ALA A 270 -4.82 40.51 -33.56
CA ALA A 270 -4.43 40.98 -32.24
C ALA A 270 -5.61 41.52 -31.41
N ASP A 271 -6.58 42.18 -32.04
CA ASP A 271 -7.70 42.82 -31.34
C ASP A 271 -8.64 41.80 -30.65
N GLU A 272 -8.94 40.66 -31.30
CA GLU A 272 -9.74 39.55 -30.71
C GLU A 272 -8.99 38.82 -29.58
N LEU A 273 -7.66 38.86 -29.59
CA LEU A 273 -6.82 38.25 -28.56
C LEU A 273 -6.82 39.10 -27.27
N THR A 274 -6.93 40.43 -27.39
CA THR A 274 -7.00 41.35 -26.24
C THR A 274 -8.22 41.10 -25.33
N GLU A 275 -9.38 40.76 -25.89
CA GLU A 275 -10.57 40.43 -25.08
C GLU A 275 -10.39 39.12 -24.31
N LYS A 276 -9.73 38.12 -24.92
CA LYS A 276 -9.42 36.84 -24.26
C LYS A 276 -8.41 37.04 -23.13
N GLU A 277 -7.44 37.92 -23.31
CA GLU A 277 -6.44 38.26 -22.29
C GLU A 277 -7.07 38.79 -21.01
N ALA A 278 -8.10 39.63 -21.12
CA ALA A 278 -8.81 40.23 -19.99
C ALA A 278 -9.54 39.18 -19.09
N THR A 279 -9.77 37.97 -19.60
CA THR A 279 -10.44 36.89 -18.84
C THR A 279 -9.46 35.96 -18.12
N ILE A 280 -8.15 36.11 -18.35
CA ILE A 280 -7.13 35.23 -17.77
C ILE A 280 -6.82 35.65 -16.34
N ASP A 281 -6.96 34.70 -15.41
CA ASP A 281 -6.55 34.88 -14.02
C ASP A 281 -5.02 34.87 -13.89
N THR A 282 -4.44 36.04 -14.06
CA THR A 282 -2.99 36.27 -13.99
C THR A 282 -2.41 35.85 -12.65
N SER A 283 -3.17 35.96 -11.55
CA SER A 283 -2.71 35.59 -10.22
C SER A 283 -2.46 34.08 -10.10
N LYS A 284 -3.36 33.26 -10.63
CA LYS A 284 -3.22 31.80 -10.67
C LYS A 284 -2.09 31.36 -11.60
N VAL A 285 -1.93 32.03 -12.74
CA VAL A 285 -0.83 31.76 -13.68
C VAL A 285 0.53 32.00 -13.00
N LEU A 286 0.70 33.15 -12.34
CA LEU A 286 1.94 33.48 -11.63
C LEU A 286 2.22 32.49 -10.50
N ARG A 287 1.19 32.14 -9.71
CA ARG A 287 1.33 31.15 -8.64
C ARG A 287 1.72 29.77 -9.18
N TYR A 288 1.19 29.35 -10.33
CA TYR A 288 1.63 28.11 -10.99
C TYR A 288 3.11 28.16 -11.37
N ILE A 289 3.53 29.22 -12.06
CA ILE A 289 4.90 29.41 -12.53
C ILE A 289 5.90 29.37 -11.37
N GLN A 290 5.56 30.01 -10.25
CA GLN A 290 6.44 30.09 -9.08
C GLN A 290 6.46 28.80 -8.26
N ARG A 291 5.31 28.16 -8.05
CA ARG A 291 5.15 27.09 -7.05
C ARG A 291 5.19 25.68 -7.62
N PHE A 292 4.74 25.47 -8.85
CA PHE A 292 4.46 24.13 -9.39
C PHE A 292 5.25 23.78 -10.65
N LEU A 293 5.72 24.78 -11.41
CA LEU A 293 6.32 24.60 -12.74
C LEU A 293 7.58 23.72 -12.72
N THR A 294 8.51 23.97 -11.79
CA THR A 294 9.79 23.24 -11.69
C THR A 294 9.78 22.19 -10.60
N ASN A 295 9.22 22.52 -9.43
CA ASN A 295 9.11 21.63 -8.27
C ASN A 295 7.64 21.49 -7.89
N SER A 296 7.23 20.34 -7.36
CA SER A 296 5.90 20.17 -6.77
C SER A 296 6.01 20.16 -5.25
N PRO A 297 5.05 20.74 -4.52
CA PRO A 297 4.86 20.37 -3.11
C PRO A 297 4.60 18.86 -2.94
N LEU A 298 4.13 18.15 -3.99
CA LEU A 298 3.98 16.69 -3.97
C LEU A 298 5.31 15.93 -3.92
N ASP A 299 6.44 16.56 -4.27
CA ASP A 299 7.76 15.93 -4.17
C ASP A 299 8.03 15.44 -2.75
N ILE A 300 7.49 16.10 -1.73
CA ILE A 300 7.63 15.74 -0.32
C ILE A 300 7.01 14.37 -0.01
N PHE A 301 5.99 13.95 -0.75
CA PHE A 301 5.30 12.68 -0.48
C PHE A 301 5.81 11.53 -1.35
N PHE A 302 6.29 11.83 -2.56
CA PHE A 302 6.64 10.82 -3.58
C PHE A 302 8.12 10.72 -3.94
N SER A 303 8.96 11.69 -3.55
CA SER A 303 10.37 11.65 -3.93
C SER A 303 11.16 10.59 -3.15
N HIS A 304 12.23 10.10 -3.79
CA HIS A 304 13.05 9.03 -3.25
C HIS A 304 13.79 9.49 -1.98
N VAL A 305 13.92 8.57 -1.03
CA VAL A 305 14.70 8.74 0.19
C VAL A 305 15.87 7.76 0.17
N SER A 306 17.01 8.19 0.73
CA SER A 306 18.19 7.34 0.87
C SER A 306 17.87 6.14 1.77
N LYS A 307 18.60 5.04 1.61
CA LYS A 307 18.38 3.86 2.46
C LYS A 307 18.76 4.14 3.91
N GLU A 308 19.75 5.00 4.10
CA GLU A 308 20.27 5.42 5.40
C GLU A 308 19.22 6.24 6.16
N ASP A 309 18.62 7.25 5.52
CA ASP A 309 17.54 8.04 6.12
C ASP A 309 16.30 7.19 6.39
N TRP A 310 16.00 6.24 5.50
CA TRP A 310 14.89 5.31 5.68
C TRP A 310 15.07 4.47 6.94
N GLN A 311 16.25 3.87 7.13
CA GLN A 311 16.51 3.01 8.27
C GLN A 311 16.53 3.81 9.58
N ALA A 312 17.16 4.99 9.59
CA ALA A 312 17.22 5.85 10.76
C ALA A 312 15.82 6.29 11.24
N ASP A 313 14.95 6.66 10.29
CA ASP A 313 13.56 7.01 10.62
C ASP A 313 12.75 5.77 11.06
N TRP A 314 13.00 4.61 10.46
CA TRP A 314 12.36 3.35 10.86
C TRP A 314 12.68 2.98 12.31
N ASP A 315 13.97 2.96 12.67
CA ASP A 315 14.44 2.59 14.00
C ASP A 315 13.88 3.57 15.06
N TYR A 316 13.89 4.87 14.76
CA TYR A 316 13.37 5.89 15.67
C TYR A 316 11.88 5.72 15.97
N ILE A 317 11.07 5.35 14.98
CA ILE A 317 9.64 5.17 15.19
C ILE A 317 9.39 3.86 15.92
N GLU A 318 10.21 2.84 15.69
CA GLU A 318 10.11 1.53 16.31
C GLU A 318 10.13 1.62 17.85
N ASP A 319 10.83 2.61 18.40
CA ASP A 319 10.88 2.96 19.83
C ASP A 319 9.53 3.37 20.46
N GLY A 320 8.45 3.46 19.68
CA GLY A 320 7.08 3.62 20.22
C GLY A 320 6.58 5.05 20.28
N VAL A 321 7.18 5.94 19.49
CA VAL A 321 6.80 7.35 19.47
C VAL A 321 5.45 7.57 18.76
N SER A 322 4.64 8.49 19.28
CA SER A 322 3.38 8.89 18.62
C SER A 322 3.68 9.60 17.31
N LEU A 323 3.18 9.03 16.21
CA LEU A 323 3.52 9.45 14.85
C LEU A 323 2.82 10.74 14.40
N LEU A 324 1.54 10.91 14.75
CA LEU A 324 0.73 12.04 14.28
C LEU A 324 1.31 13.41 14.69
N PRO A 325 1.70 13.66 15.97
CA PRO A 325 2.27 14.94 16.37
C PRO A 325 3.60 15.23 15.68
N ILE A 326 4.41 14.20 15.44
CA ILE A 326 5.68 14.35 14.73
C ILE A 326 5.39 14.75 13.29
N LEU A 327 4.53 14.01 12.60
CA LEU A 327 4.18 14.28 11.21
C LEU A 327 3.58 15.68 11.04
N ASP A 328 2.61 16.07 11.88
CA ASP A 328 2.02 17.42 11.85
C ASP A 328 3.07 18.50 12.11
N SER A 329 3.94 18.30 13.10
CA SER A 329 5.04 19.25 13.37
C SER A 329 6.03 19.35 12.20
N GLN A 330 6.26 18.26 11.47
CA GLN A 330 7.18 18.19 10.34
C GLN A 330 6.59 18.85 9.08
N LEU A 331 5.30 18.65 8.82
CA LEU A 331 4.61 19.35 7.74
C LEU A 331 4.48 20.86 8.01
N ARG A 332 4.33 21.27 9.28
CA ARG A 332 4.28 22.69 9.67
C ARG A 332 5.65 23.38 9.73
N LYS A 333 6.70 22.69 10.18
CA LYS A 333 8.06 23.27 10.34
C LYS A 333 8.83 23.44 9.02
N GLN A 334 8.19 23.22 7.88
CA GLN A 334 8.79 23.46 6.56
C GLN A 334 9.21 24.93 6.29
N GLU A 335 8.90 25.87 7.17
CA GLU A 335 9.43 27.25 7.11
C GLU A 335 10.85 27.43 7.70
N SER A 336 11.49 26.39 8.25
CA SER A 336 12.85 26.49 8.79
C SER A 336 13.71 25.30 8.34
N GLU A 337 14.85 25.58 7.73
CA GLU A 337 15.77 24.67 7.01
C GLU A 337 16.39 23.50 7.81
N GLN A 338 15.89 23.17 9.01
CA GLN A 338 16.32 22.00 9.79
C GLN A 338 15.37 20.80 9.56
N ALA A 339 15.45 20.17 8.39
CA ALA A 339 14.68 18.96 8.10
C ALA A 339 15.34 17.71 8.71
N SER A 340 15.06 17.41 9.99
CA SER A 340 15.32 16.08 10.55
C SER A 340 14.15 15.15 10.21
N ARG A 341 14.39 14.07 9.46
CA ARG A 341 13.45 12.95 9.16
C ARG A 341 12.61 13.06 7.88
N LYS A 342 13.28 12.86 6.75
CA LYS A 342 12.70 12.95 5.40
C LYS A 342 11.89 11.71 5.00
N ALA A 343 12.05 10.55 5.64
CA ALA A 343 11.32 9.34 5.30
C ALA A 343 9.90 9.33 5.89
N LEU A 344 9.73 9.94 7.06
CA LEU A 344 8.44 10.03 7.76
C LEU A 344 7.32 10.70 6.97
N GLN A 345 7.66 11.65 6.10
CA GLN A 345 6.70 12.37 5.26
C GLN A 345 6.32 11.57 4.00
N ARG A 346 6.99 10.44 3.74
CA ARG A 346 6.80 9.67 2.52
C ARG A 346 5.65 8.70 2.62
N LEU A 347 4.87 8.64 1.55
CA LEU A 347 3.72 7.77 1.48
C LEU A 347 4.13 6.28 1.45
N ASP A 348 5.19 5.95 0.71
CA ASP A 348 5.70 4.57 0.59
C ASP A 348 6.27 4.04 1.92
N PHE A 349 6.93 4.91 2.70
CA PHE A 349 7.41 4.63 4.04
C PHE A 349 6.26 4.29 4.97
N LEU A 350 5.26 5.17 5.08
CA LEU A 350 4.12 4.96 5.98
C LEU A 350 3.30 3.71 5.58
N VAL A 351 3.12 3.46 4.28
CA VAL A 351 2.43 2.24 3.78
C VAL A 351 3.22 0.98 4.11
N SER A 352 4.55 1.03 3.97
CA SER A 352 5.42 -0.11 4.32
C SER A 352 5.43 -0.37 5.83
N TYR A 353 5.41 0.69 6.63
CA TYR A 353 5.30 0.61 8.07
C TYR A 353 3.95 0.03 8.51
N ALA A 354 2.84 0.49 7.94
CA ALA A 354 1.51 -0.09 8.17
C ALA A 354 1.43 -1.56 7.79
N THR A 355 2.06 -1.95 6.67
CA THR A 355 2.10 -3.35 6.21
C THR A 355 2.92 -4.21 7.18
N SER A 356 4.06 -3.72 7.67
CA SER A 356 4.89 -4.43 8.65
C SER A 356 4.13 -4.68 9.96
N TRP A 357 3.47 -3.65 10.49
CA TRP A 357 2.62 -3.79 11.69
C TRP A 357 1.42 -4.71 11.48
N GLY A 358 0.78 -4.63 10.31
CA GLY A 358 -0.26 -5.59 9.92
C GLY A 358 0.25 -7.03 9.93
N ASN A 359 1.42 -7.28 9.35
CA ASN A 359 2.05 -8.61 9.36
C ASN A 359 2.39 -9.08 10.76
N ARG A 360 2.91 -8.22 11.65
CA ARG A 360 3.16 -8.58 13.07
C ARG A 360 1.88 -9.06 13.77
N ILE A 361 0.74 -8.42 13.51
CA ILE A 361 -0.56 -8.85 14.04
C ILE A 361 -0.95 -10.22 13.48
N PHE A 362 -0.78 -10.43 12.17
CA PHE A 362 -1.08 -11.73 11.54
C PHE A 362 -0.19 -12.84 12.08
N ASP A 363 1.12 -12.59 12.21
CA ASP A 363 2.09 -13.56 12.71
C ASP A 363 1.83 -13.89 14.19
N GLY A 364 1.49 -12.89 15.01
CA GLY A 364 1.12 -13.11 16.41
C GLY A 364 -0.09 -14.02 16.57
N ILE A 365 -1.12 -13.84 15.73
CA ILE A 365 -2.32 -14.69 15.71
C ILE A 365 -1.97 -16.09 15.24
N ALA A 366 -1.19 -16.21 14.16
CA ALA A 366 -0.75 -17.49 13.62
C ALA A 366 0.02 -18.28 14.67
N GLU A 367 1.00 -17.65 15.33
CA GLU A 367 1.79 -18.28 16.40
C GLU A 367 0.95 -18.66 17.61
N ALA A 368 -0.01 -17.83 18.04
CA ALA A 368 -0.93 -18.16 19.13
C ALA A 368 -1.76 -19.41 18.80
N LYS A 369 -2.29 -19.52 17.56
CA LYS A 369 -3.06 -20.71 17.15
C LYS A 369 -2.17 -21.93 16.92
N LYS A 370 -0.95 -21.73 16.41
CA LYS A 370 0.05 -22.78 16.21
C LYS A 370 0.44 -23.45 17.53
N ARG A 371 0.65 -22.68 18.60
CA ARG A 371 0.93 -23.19 19.95
C ARG A 371 -0.21 -24.04 20.53
N SER A 372 -1.43 -23.85 20.05
CA SER A 372 -2.61 -24.60 20.48
C SER A 372 -2.84 -25.90 19.68
N VAL A 373 -2.05 -26.15 18.62
CA VAL A 373 -2.10 -27.42 17.88
C VAL A 373 -1.30 -28.47 18.65
N ARG A 374 -1.92 -29.63 18.89
CA ARG A 374 -1.29 -30.74 19.60
C ARG A 374 -1.32 -32.00 18.74
N PHE A 375 -0.20 -32.68 18.65
CA PHE A 375 -0.12 -34.01 18.05
C PHE A 375 -0.14 -35.05 19.16
N GLY A 376 -1.03 -36.03 19.06
CA GLY A 376 -1.02 -37.19 19.94
C GLY A 376 0.02 -38.22 19.51
N LYS A 377 0.14 -39.28 20.29
CA LYS A 377 1.11 -40.35 20.03
C LYS A 377 0.76 -41.09 18.72
N PRO A 378 1.72 -41.24 17.79
CA PRO A 378 1.51 -42.03 16.59
C PRO A 378 1.20 -43.48 16.91
N VAL A 379 0.19 -44.04 16.25
CA VAL A 379 -0.17 -45.46 16.33
C VAL A 379 0.27 -46.13 15.03
N LYS A 380 1.22 -47.06 15.13
CA LYS A 380 1.67 -47.88 14.01
C LYS A 380 0.63 -48.97 13.71
N LEU A 381 0.19 -49.02 12.45
CA LEU A 381 -0.72 -50.03 11.91
C LEU A 381 0.03 -50.82 10.84
N SER A 382 -0.01 -52.14 10.93
CA SER A 382 0.54 -53.02 9.89
C SER A 382 -0.27 -54.30 9.85
N ILE A 383 -0.49 -54.81 8.65
CA ILE A 383 -1.18 -56.10 8.40
C ILE A 383 -0.20 -57.17 7.90
N ASN A 384 1.11 -56.92 8.02
CA ASN A 384 2.20 -57.78 7.48
C ASN A 384 2.09 -58.07 5.97
N GLN A 385 1.33 -57.25 5.25
CA GLN A 385 1.15 -57.27 3.79
C GLN A 385 1.00 -55.82 3.30
N PRO A 386 1.28 -55.54 2.01
CA PRO A 386 1.04 -54.23 1.43
C PRO A 386 -0.44 -53.84 1.51
N ILE A 387 -0.72 -52.61 1.94
CA ILE A 387 -2.09 -52.12 2.12
C ILE A 387 -2.58 -51.55 0.78
N THR A 388 -3.45 -52.30 0.09
CA THR A 388 -3.96 -51.94 -1.25
C THR A 388 -5.18 -51.03 -1.20
N ALA A 389 -5.89 -50.96 -0.08
CA ALA A 389 -7.06 -50.10 0.11
C ALA A 389 -7.17 -49.61 1.55
N MET A 390 -7.56 -48.34 1.73
CA MET A 390 -7.87 -47.75 3.03
C MET A 390 -9.05 -46.78 2.93
N ASP A 391 -9.92 -46.78 3.94
CA ASP A 391 -10.92 -45.73 4.20
C ASP A 391 -10.81 -45.36 5.68
N ILE A 392 -10.92 -44.07 5.99
CA ILE A 392 -10.84 -43.59 7.37
C ILE A 392 -11.92 -42.55 7.62
N ARG A 393 -12.68 -42.76 8.69
CA ARG A 393 -13.78 -41.88 9.09
C ARG A 393 -13.72 -41.66 10.60
N LEU A 394 -13.79 -40.39 11.01
CA LEU A 394 -14.06 -40.04 12.39
C LEU A 394 -15.57 -39.98 12.61
N CYS A 395 -16.05 -40.69 13.63
CA CYS A 395 -17.44 -40.65 14.05
C CYS A 395 -17.52 -40.15 15.49
N GLN A 396 -18.52 -39.32 15.79
CA GLN A 396 -18.85 -39.02 17.18
C GLN A 396 -19.42 -40.28 17.84
N LYS A 397 -18.94 -40.61 19.04
CA LYS A 397 -19.50 -41.71 19.82
C LYS A 397 -20.94 -41.35 20.20
N GLN A 398 -21.93 -42.06 19.67
CA GLN A 398 -23.30 -41.97 20.17
C GLN A 398 -23.30 -42.53 21.59
N GLU A 399 -23.45 -41.67 22.59
CA GLU A 399 -23.82 -42.14 23.91
C GLU A 399 -25.22 -42.74 23.79
N ASN A 400 -25.29 -44.07 23.90
CA ASN A 400 -26.56 -44.75 24.11
C ASN A 400 -27.13 -44.19 25.42
N VAL A 401 -28.05 -43.24 25.31
CA VAL A 401 -28.93 -42.84 26.41
C VAL A 401 -29.83 -44.04 26.68
N SER A 402 -29.35 -44.97 27.51
CA SER A 402 -30.18 -45.99 28.13
C SER A 402 -31.25 -45.26 28.95
N ARG A 403 -32.48 -45.27 28.43
CA ARG A 403 -33.70 -44.83 29.10
C ARG A 403 -34.05 -45.72 30.27
#